data_AF-A0A290Z4X9-F1
#
_entry.id   AF-A0A290Z4X9-F1
#
_cell.length_a   1.000
_cell.length_b   1.000
_cell.length_c   1.000
_cell.angle_alpha   90.00
_cell.angle_beta   90.00
_cell.angle_gamma   90.00
#
_symmetry.space_group_name_H-M   'P 1'
#
loop_
_entity.id
_entity.type
_entity.pdbx_description
1 polymer ?
#
loop_
_entity_poly.entity_id
_entity_poly.type
_entity_poly.pdbx_seq_one_letter_code
_entity_poly.pdbx_strand_id
1 'polypeptide(L)'
;MSSTTRVPLTTAPLVLWSVALAALAAALWHGAAIPETPERSVYRVITALDALVAVLCAWLGARWSFTARFEPDALVIGRHRVPCSAITGVRCGPFSAKPFWLALLFPVSIVGGLLVLARSAQAMDREVVEISTADGRRHRLRWKDAERHGEFTDLLRRARPDLEPGYGVDNALPARDHTPRLGVPGGLVGAFVITWGLVALHLGAQLGDLDRLQSRTYDPDRAVTALRRVATFAEPAGVELPHVVEQERCGRVNSVVLGPSPHWVRVSTTVEDRGMADADAEAVRTALRAAAGLDPDRGYGRDPDGESGVTYNLNGGRGLTLTVSTGCVPADSAPRLEAALAEVVAALGRA
;
A
#
# COMPACT_ATOMS: atom_id res chain seq x y z
N MET A 1 -13.12 -50.78 19.56
CA MET A 1 -12.44 -49.46 19.45
C MET A 1 -13.28 -48.61 18.52
N SER A 2 -14.01 -47.61 19.02
CA SER A 2 -14.80 -46.71 18.17
C SER A 2 -13.85 -45.66 17.58
N SER A 3 -13.66 -45.68 16.26
CA SER A 3 -12.74 -44.78 15.57
C SER A 3 -13.34 -43.38 15.42
N THR A 4 -12.62 -42.36 15.90
CA THR A 4 -12.97 -40.97 15.62
C THR A 4 -12.84 -40.71 14.12
N THR A 5 -13.96 -40.46 13.45
CA THR A 5 -13.97 -40.18 12.00
C THR A 5 -14.00 -38.66 11.77
N ARG A 6 -13.25 -38.16 10.79
CA ARG A 6 -13.16 -36.73 10.48
C ARG A 6 -13.71 -36.45 9.09
N VAL A 7 -14.66 -35.51 8.99
CA VAL A 7 -15.22 -35.08 7.71
C VAL A 7 -14.80 -33.64 7.41
N PRO A 8 -14.15 -33.37 6.27
CA PRO A 8 -13.83 -32.00 5.84
C PRO A 8 -15.10 -31.18 5.56
N LEU A 9 -15.14 -29.95 6.08
CA LEU A 9 -16.23 -29.00 5.90
C LEU A 9 -15.91 -27.98 4.80
N THR A 10 -14.79 -27.26 4.97
CA THR A 10 -14.43 -26.14 4.08
C THR A 10 -12.94 -25.79 4.20
N THR A 11 -12.35 -25.30 3.11
CA THR A 11 -10.99 -24.75 3.07
C THR A 11 -10.96 -23.24 3.37
N ALA A 12 -12.11 -22.59 3.54
CA ALA A 12 -12.21 -21.15 3.76
C ALA A 12 -11.35 -20.61 4.93
N PRO A 13 -11.23 -21.31 6.08
CA PRO A 13 -10.32 -20.89 7.15
C PRO A 13 -8.87 -20.74 6.66
N LEU A 14 -8.38 -21.71 5.88
CA LEU A 14 -7.00 -21.69 5.36
C LEU A 14 -6.80 -20.50 4.42
N VAL A 15 -7.74 -20.29 3.50
CA VAL A 15 -7.69 -19.15 2.57
C VAL A 15 -7.68 -17.83 3.34
N LEU A 16 -8.52 -17.68 4.36
CA LEU A 16 -8.54 -16.47 5.17
C LEU A 16 -7.26 -16.25 5.95
N TRP A 17 -6.67 -17.31 6.51
CA TRP A 17 -5.36 -17.20 7.17
C TRP A 17 -4.26 -16.80 6.20
N SER A 18 -4.26 -17.35 4.97
CA SER A 18 -3.32 -16.92 3.92
C SER A 18 -3.50 -15.45 3.56
N VAL A 19 -4.75 -14.99 3.40
CA VAL A 19 -5.05 -13.56 3.15
C VAL A 19 -4.62 -12.70 4.33
N ALA A 20 -4.82 -13.16 5.57
CA ALA A 20 -4.41 -12.41 6.76
C ALA A 20 -2.88 -12.25 6.84
N LEU A 21 -2.13 -13.30 6.52
CA LEU A 21 -0.66 -13.25 6.46
C LEU A 21 -0.18 -12.32 5.34
N ALA A 22 -0.80 -12.40 4.15
CA ALA A 22 -0.47 -11.50 3.05
C ALA A 22 -0.77 -10.03 3.39
N ALA A 23 -1.89 -9.76 4.05
CA ALA A 23 -2.25 -8.43 4.51
C ALA A 23 -1.31 -7.92 5.61
N LEU A 24 -0.86 -8.77 6.52
CA LEU A 24 0.15 -8.39 7.52
C LEU A 24 1.49 -8.04 6.85
N ALA A 25 1.92 -8.82 5.86
CA ALA A 25 3.13 -8.53 5.09
C ALA A 25 3.00 -7.20 4.32
N ALA A 26 1.84 -6.94 3.71
CA ALA A 26 1.54 -5.66 3.07
C ALA A 26 1.57 -4.49 4.07
N ALA A 27 0.99 -4.66 5.27
CA ALA A 27 1.00 -3.63 6.32
C ALA A 27 2.43 -3.26 6.73
N LEU A 28 3.30 -4.25 6.90
CA LEU A 28 4.72 -4.02 7.20
C LEU A 28 5.44 -3.33 6.05
N TRP A 29 5.19 -3.78 4.82
CA TRP A 29 5.80 -3.20 3.62
C TRP A 29 5.39 -1.73 3.41
N HIS A 30 4.09 -1.43 3.42
CA HIS A 30 3.60 -0.05 3.30
C HIS A 30 3.95 0.79 4.53
N GLY A 31 4.01 0.19 5.72
CA GLY A 31 4.40 0.87 6.94
C GLY A 31 5.83 1.39 6.88
N ALA A 32 6.74 0.62 6.26
CA ALA A 32 8.12 1.04 6.02
C ALA A 32 8.23 2.25 5.08
N ALA A 33 7.22 2.52 4.25
CA ALA A 33 7.18 3.69 3.36
C ALA A 33 6.72 4.99 4.04
N ILE A 34 6.10 4.92 5.22
CA ILE A 34 5.62 6.12 5.93
C ILE A 34 6.74 7.15 6.20
N PRO A 35 7.93 6.76 6.71
CA PRO A 35 9.04 7.71 6.85
C PRO A 35 9.60 8.20 5.50
N GLU A 36 9.43 7.42 4.44
CA GLU A 36 9.90 7.72 3.08
C GLU A 36 9.00 8.71 2.31
N THR A 37 7.76 8.86 2.76
CA THR A 37 6.74 9.72 2.14
C THR A 37 5.98 10.52 3.22
N PRO A 38 6.65 11.31 4.07
CA PRO A 38 6.05 11.89 5.27
C PRO A 38 4.92 12.88 4.97
N GLU A 39 4.93 13.48 3.79
CA GLU A 39 3.94 14.45 3.30
C GLU A 39 2.66 13.78 2.77
N ARG A 40 2.66 12.45 2.62
CA ARG A 40 1.55 11.70 2.02
C ARG A 40 0.88 10.82 3.07
N SER A 41 -0.41 11.05 3.28
CA SER A 41 -1.23 10.24 4.19
C SER A 41 -1.63 8.89 3.59
N VAL A 42 -1.51 8.69 2.28
CA VAL A 42 -1.98 7.49 1.58
C VAL A 42 -1.37 6.21 2.16
N TYR A 43 -0.07 6.21 2.48
CA TYR A 43 0.60 5.03 3.06
C TYR A 43 0.14 4.76 4.50
N ARG A 44 -0.20 5.80 5.28
CA ARG A 44 -0.79 5.60 6.61
C ARG A 44 -2.17 4.96 6.51
N VAL A 45 -2.99 5.43 5.57
CA VAL A 45 -4.35 4.91 5.34
C VAL A 45 -4.30 3.47 4.83
N ILE A 46 -3.47 3.16 3.84
CA ILE A 46 -3.37 1.80 3.30
C ILE A 46 -2.80 0.84 4.33
N THR A 47 -1.77 1.21 5.11
CA THR A 47 -1.23 0.36 6.19
C THR A 47 -2.30 0.06 7.23
N ALA A 48 -3.13 1.04 7.61
CA ALA A 48 -4.26 0.80 8.51
C ALA A 48 -5.29 -0.15 7.90
N LEU A 49 -5.55 -0.02 6.59
CA LEU A 49 -6.45 -0.91 5.86
C LEU A 49 -5.91 -2.35 5.78
N ASP A 50 -4.62 -2.52 5.51
CA ASP A 50 -3.94 -3.80 5.47
C ASP A 50 -4.03 -4.50 6.84
N ALA A 51 -3.77 -3.76 7.94
CA ALA A 51 -3.91 -4.27 9.29
C ALA A 51 -5.37 -4.66 9.60
N LEU A 52 -6.34 -3.86 9.17
CA LEU A 52 -7.77 -4.17 9.34
C LEU A 52 -8.16 -5.45 8.58
N VAL A 53 -7.70 -5.60 7.33
CA VAL A 53 -7.91 -6.83 6.54
C VAL A 53 -7.29 -8.03 7.25
N ALA A 54 -6.06 -7.90 7.76
CA ALA A 54 -5.39 -8.97 8.49
C ALA A 54 -6.20 -9.41 9.72
N VAL A 55 -6.66 -8.46 10.55
CA VAL A 55 -7.46 -8.73 11.74
C VAL A 55 -8.80 -9.37 11.39
N LEU A 56 -9.53 -8.83 10.41
CA LEU A 56 -10.84 -9.35 10.00
C LEU A 56 -10.73 -10.76 9.43
N CYS A 57 -9.76 -11.02 8.56
CA CYS A 57 -9.53 -12.33 7.98
C CYS A 57 -9.08 -13.35 9.03
N ALA A 58 -8.18 -12.99 9.95
CA ALA A 58 -7.78 -13.85 11.05
C ALA A 58 -8.96 -14.17 11.98
N TRP A 59 -9.79 -13.16 12.31
CA TRP A 59 -10.99 -13.34 13.13
C TRP A 59 -12.02 -14.27 12.48
N LEU A 60 -12.31 -14.07 11.19
CA LEU A 60 -13.20 -14.95 10.43
C LEU A 60 -12.62 -16.37 10.30
N GLY A 61 -11.31 -16.48 10.04
CA GLY A 61 -10.59 -17.75 9.91
C GLY A 61 -10.58 -18.55 11.21
N ALA A 62 -10.54 -17.88 12.37
CA ALA A 62 -10.65 -18.51 13.68
C ALA A 62 -12.08 -18.97 14.03
N ARG A 63 -13.10 -18.40 13.38
CA ARG A 63 -14.51 -18.69 13.65
C ARG A 63 -15.03 -19.91 12.89
N TRP A 64 -14.51 -20.16 11.70
CA TRP A 64 -14.95 -21.28 10.85
C TRP A 64 -14.13 -22.54 11.06
N SER A 65 -14.77 -23.69 10.91
CA SER A 65 -14.14 -24.99 11.17
C SER A 65 -13.73 -25.66 9.86
N PHE A 66 -12.51 -26.21 9.83
CA PHE A 66 -12.03 -26.96 8.66
C PHE A 66 -12.68 -28.35 8.57
N THR A 67 -12.88 -29.01 9.71
CA THR A 67 -13.41 -30.37 9.82
C THR A 67 -14.44 -30.49 10.94
N ALA A 68 -15.34 -31.46 10.78
CA ALA A 68 -16.15 -32.03 11.84
C ALA A 68 -15.54 -33.36 12.28
N ARG A 69 -15.59 -33.67 13.57
CA ARG A 69 -15.11 -34.94 14.14
C ARG A 69 -16.28 -35.64 14.82
N PHE A 70 -16.52 -36.89 14.45
CA PHE A 70 -17.50 -37.76 15.08
C PHE A 70 -16.79 -38.59 16.16
N GLU A 71 -17.01 -38.20 17.41
CA GLU A 71 -16.65 -38.97 18.61
C GLU A 71 -17.77 -39.96 18.94
N PRO A 72 -17.52 -40.98 19.80
CA PRO A 72 -18.53 -42.00 20.10
C PRO A 72 -19.84 -41.45 20.67
N ASP A 73 -19.77 -40.35 21.42
CA ASP A 73 -20.90 -39.73 22.13
C ASP A 73 -21.18 -38.28 21.68
N ALA A 74 -20.39 -37.73 20.75
CA ALA A 74 -20.49 -36.32 20.37
C ALA A 74 -20.04 -36.03 18.93
N LEU A 75 -20.64 -34.98 18.37
CA LEU A 75 -20.19 -34.30 17.17
C LEU A 75 -19.39 -33.06 17.56
N VAL A 76 -18.10 -33.02 17.21
CA VAL A 76 -17.22 -31.88 17.47
C VAL A 76 -17.01 -31.07 16.20
N ILE A 77 -17.42 -29.81 16.21
CA ILE A 77 -17.28 -28.85 15.11
C ILE A 77 -16.43 -27.67 15.61
N GLY A 78 -15.17 -27.63 15.21
CA GLY A 78 -14.21 -26.63 15.69
C GLY A 78 -14.06 -26.67 17.21
N ARG A 79 -14.50 -25.59 17.88
CA ARG A 79 -14.48 -25.45 19.34
C ARG A 79 -15.77 -25.93 20.03
N HIS A 80 -16.75 -26.40 19.26
CA HIS A 80 -18.05 -26.80 19.79
C HIS A 80 -18.18 -28.31 19.83
N ARG A 81 -18.44 -28.86 21.02
CA ARG A 81 -18.80 -30.25 21.23
C ARG A 81 -20.31 -30.34 21.42
N VAL A 82 -20.98 -31.03 20.51
CA VAL A 82 -22.44 -31.26 20.54
C VAL A 82 -22.65 -32.72 20.92
N PRO A 83 -23.12 -33.04 22.14
CA PRO A 83 -23.44 -34.41 22.51
C PRO A 83 -24.46 -34.98 21.54
N CYS A 84 -24.24 -36.21 21.05
CA CYS A 84 -25.13 -36.85 20.10
C CYS A 84 -26.54 -36.95 20.68
N SER A 85 -26.69 -37.26 21.97
CA SER A 85 -27.97 -37.30 22.69
C SER A 85 -28.69 -35.96 22.76
N ALA A 86 -27.97 -34.85 22.71
CA ALA A 86 -28.55 -33.51 22.73
C ALA A 86 -29.14 -33.09 21.37
N ILE A 87 -28.88 -33.82 20.29
CA ILE A 87 -29.43 -33.52 18.97
C ILE A 87 -30.93 -33.86 18.97
N THR A 88 -31.78 -32.94 18.57
CA THR A 88 -33.25 -33.14 18.57
C THR A 88 -33.84 -33.12 17.18
N GLY A 89 -33.09 -32.67 16.18
CA GLY A 89 -33.55 -32.68 14.79
C GLY A 89 -32.44 -32.39 13.81
N VAL A 90 -32.60 -32.91 12.60
CA VAL A 90 -31.71 -32.71 11.46
C VAL A 90 -32.54 -32.24 10.28
N ARG A 91 -32.11 -31.17 9.62
CA ARG A 91 -32.74 -30.66 8.40
C ARG A 91 -31.71 -30.50 7.30
N CYS A 92 -32.07 -30.91 6.09
CA CYS A 92 -31.21 -30.81 4.91
C CYS A 92 -31.87 -30.01 3.80
N GLY A 93 -31.09 -29.33 2.97
CA GLY A 93 -31.60 -28.71 1.76
C GLY A 93 -30.58 -27.84 1.02
N PRO A 94 -30.91 -27.43 -0.21
CA PRO A 94 -30.04 -26.60 -1.02
C PRO A 94 -30.06 -25.13 -0.57
N PHE A 95 -28.92 -24.45 -0.72
CA PHE A 95 -28.80 -23.00 -0.56
C PHE A 95 -28.00 -22.39 -1.70
N SER A 96 -28.58 -21.44 -2.43
CA SER A 96 -27.92 -20.85 -3.59
C SER A 96 -26.80 -19.89 -3.20
N ALA A 97 -25.60 -20.13 -3.73
CA ALA A 97 -24.47 -19.21 -3.64
C ALA A 97 -24.46 -18.15 -4.76
N LYS A 98 -25.45 -18.16 -5.67
CA LYS A 98 -25.51 -17.20 -6.79
C LYS A 98 -25.48 -15.72 -6.35
N PRO A 99 -26.19 -15.29 -5.29
CA PRO A 99 -26.12 -13.89 -4.84
C PRO A 99 -24.72 -13.46 -4.37
N PHE A 100 -23.95 -14.38 -3.78
CA PHE A 100 -22.56 -14.13 -3.42
C PHE A 100 -21.68 -13.92 -4.64
N TRP A 101 -21.78 -14.80 -5.63
CA TRP A 101 -20.94 -14.71 -6.83
C TRP A 101 -21.27 -13.47 -7.65
N LEU A 102 -22.54 -13.07 -7.72
CA LEU A 102 -22.94 -11.80 -8.33
C LEU A 102 -22.31 -10.63 -7.56
N ALA A 103 -22.50 -10.56 -6.25
CA ALA A 103 -21.95 -9.47 -5.44
C ALA A 103 -20.41 -9.42 -5.44
N LEU A 104 -19.74 -10.56 -5.64
CA LEU A 104 -18.29 -10.65 -5.78
C LEU A 104 -17.80 -10.16 -7.14
N LEU A 105 -18.40 -10.68 -8.22
CA LEU A 105 -17.84 -10.52 -9.56
C LEU A 105 -18.36 -9.30 -10.29
N PHE A 106 -19.61 -8.87 -10.08
CA PHE A 106 -20.15 -7.69 -10.78
C PHE A 106 -19.32 -6.41 -10.52
N PRO A 107 -18.91 -6.11 -9.27
CA PRO A 107 -18.10 -4.91 -9.00
C PRO A 107 -16.68 -4.98 -9.59
N VAL A 108 -16.15 -6.19 -9.76
CA VAL A 108 -14.74 -6.41 -10.17
C VAL A 108 -14.63 -6.67 -11.68
N SER A 109 -15.67 -7.23 -12.31
CA SER A 109 -15.72 -7.60 -13.73
C SER A 109 -17.15 -7.76 -14.23
N ILE A 110 -17.59 -6.87 -15.13
CA ILE A 110 -18.92 -6.95 -15.78
C ILE A 110 -19.10 -8.29 -16.50
N VAL A 111 -18.09 -8.73 -17.26
CA VAL A 111 -18.13 -10.02 -17.98
C VAL A 111 -18.29 -11.18 -16.99
N GLY A 112 -17.51 -11.20 -15.91
CA GLY A 112 -17.64 -12.20 -14.86
C GLY A 112 -19.03 -12.20 -14.22
N GLY A 113 -19.58 -11.02 -13.92
CA GLY A 113 -20.92 -10.83 -13.41
C GLY A 113 -22.02 -11.37 -14.35
N LEU A 114 -21.92 -11.08 -15.65
CA LEU A 114 -22.86 -11.57 -16.66
C LEU A 114 -22.80 -13.10 -16.83
N LEU A 115 -21.61 -13.70 -16.77
CA LEU A 115 -21.45 -15.16 -16.79
C LEU A 115 -22.12 -15.83 -15.59
N VAL A 116 -22.00 -15.25 -14.39
CA VAL A 116 -22.72 -15.72 -13.19
C VAL A 116 -24.23 -15.52 -13.35
N LEU A 117 -24.66 -14.40 -13.90
CA LEU A 117 -26.08 -14.10 -14.11
C LEU A 117 -26.74 -15.13 -15.04
N ALA A 118 -26.05 -15.52 -16.12
CA ALA A 118 -26.52 -16.51 -17.10
C ALA A 118 -26.54 -17.95 -16.55
N ARG A 119 -25.76 -18.27 -15.50
CA ARG A 119 -25.78 -19.59 -14.86
C ARG A 119 -27.07 -19.81 -14.07
N SER A 120 -27.64 -21.02 -14.12
CA SER A 120 -28.79 -21.36 -13.26
C SER A 120 -28.41 -21.31 -11.77
N ALA A 121 -29.36 -20.97 -10.90
CA ALA A 121 -29.12 -20.94 -9.46
C ALA A 121 -28.72 -22.33 -8.93
N GLN A 122 -29.36 -23.38 -9.44
CA GLN A 122 -29.12 -24.78 -9.12
C GLN A 122 -27.65 -25.20 -9.34
N ALA A 123 -27.02 -24.72 -10.41
CA ALA A 123 -25.61 -24.99 -10.70
C ALA A 123 -24.65 -24.36 -9.67
N MET A 124 -25.16 -23.51 -8.77
CA MET A 124 -24.42 -22.82 -7.72
C MET A 124 -24.97 -23.12 -6.33
N ASP A 125 -25.86 -24.11 -6.21
CA ASP A 125 -26.40 -24.51 -4.92
C ASP A 125 -25.32 -25.22 -4.09
N ARG A 126 -25.48 -25.08 -2.78
CA ARG A 126 -24.68 -25.71 -1.73
C ARG A 126 -25.62 -26.60 -0.95
N GLU A 127 -25.18 -27.81 -0.63
CA GLU A 127 -25.90 -28.66 0.31
C GLU A 127 -25.73 -28.13 1.72
N VAL A 128 -26.81 -28.05 2.48
CA VAL A 128 -26.84 -27.51 3.84
C VAL A 128 -27.39 -28.55 4.80
N VAL A 129 -26.74 -28.70 5.95
CA VAL A 129 -27.25 -29.45 7.09
C VAL A 129 -27.42 -28.50 8.27
N GLU A 130 -28.60 -28.50 8.86
CA GLU A 130 -28.92 -27.82 10.11
C GLU A 130 -29.24 -28.84 11.20
N ILE A 131 -28.53 -28.72 12.33
CA ILE A 131 -28.67 -29.58 13.50
C ILE A 131 -29.30 -28.75 14.60
N SER A 132 -30.45 -29.17 15.08
CA SER A 132 -31.12 -28.60 16.26
C SER A 132 -30.73 -29.37 17.50
N THR A 133 -30.53 -28.67 18.61
CA THR A 133 -30.18 -29.26 19.90
C THR A 133 -31.23 -28.97 20.97
N ALA A 134 -31.26 -29.80 22.01
CA ALA A 134 -32.23 -29.72 23.11
C ALA A 134 -32.16 -28.40 23.90
N ASP A 135 -31.00 -27.74 23.91
CA ASP A 135 -30.80 -26.41 24.49
C ASP A 135 -31.30 -25.26 23.58
N GLY A 136 -32.02 -25.59 22.49
CA GLY A 136 -32.57 -24.63 21.54
C GLY A 136 -31.56 -24.04 20.56
N ARG A 137 -30.28 -24.45 20.63
CA ARG A 137 -29.27 -23.98 19.68
C ARG A 137 -29.42 -24.69 18.33
N ARG A 138 -28.94 -24.02 17.29
CA ARG A 138 -28.90 -24.55 15.92
C ARG A 138 -27.51 -24.41 15.34
N HIS A 139 -27.02 -25.46 14.71
CA HIS A 139 -25.70 -25.52 14.08
C HIS A 139 -25.86 -25.75 12.59
N ARG A 140 -25.28 -24.87 11.77
CA ARG A 140 -25.45 -24.91 10.31
C ARG A 140 -24.12 -25.10 9.59
N LEU A 141 -24.11 -26.06 8.66
CA LEU A 141 -22.96 -26.52 7.89
C LEU A 141 -23.32 -26.56 6.41
N ARG A 142 -22.34 -26.30 5.52
CA ARG A 142 -22.55 -26.19 4.08
C ARG A 142 -21.43 -26.84 3.30
N TRP A 143 -21.78 -27.53 2.22
CA TRP A 143 -20.85 -28.18 1.31
C TRP A 143 -21.11 -27.76 -0.14
N LYS A 144 -20.05 -27.73 -0.94
CA LYS A 144 -20.16 -27.68 -2.40
C LYS A 144 -20.26 -29.09 -2.99
N ASP A 145 -19.69 -30.06 -2.28
CA ASP A 145 -19.45 -31.41 -2.75
C ASP A 145 -20.49 -32.35 -2.12
N ALA A 146 -21.22 -33.06 -2.98
CA ALA A 146 -22.24 -34.01 -2.58
C ALA A 146 -21.66 -35.22 -1.83
N GLU A 147 -20.42 -35.61 -2.14
CA GLU A 147 -19.76 -36.77 -1.51
C GLU A 147 -19.51 -36.52 -0.02
N ARG A 148 -18.87 -35.40 0.32
CA ARG A 148 -18.59 -35.01 1.71
C ARG A 148 -19.85 -34.71 2.51
N HIS A 149 -20.86 -34.14 1.85
CA HIS A 149 -22.18 -33.97 2.44
C HIS A 149 -22.79 -35.34 2.79
N GLY A 150 -22.75 -36.29 1.84
CA GLY A 150 -23.21 -37.67 2.04
C GLY A 150 -22.52 -38.34 3.22
N GLU A 151 -21.18 -38.32 3.25
CA GLU A 151 -20.37 -38.87 4.34
C GLU A 151 -20.78 -38.28 5.71
N PHE A 152 -20.95 -36.95 5.78
CA PHE A 152 -21.38 -36.30 7.00
C PHE A 152 -22.78 -36.76 7.44
N THR A 153 -23.75 -36.78 6.52
CA THR A 153 -25.13 -37.19 6.82
C THR A 153 -25.24 -38.66 7.20
N ASP A 154 -24.44 -39.53 6.59
CA ASP A 154 -24.41 -40.96 6.92
C ASP A 154 -23.83 -41.20 8.31
N LEU A 155 -22.74 -40.52 8.67
CA LEU A 155 -22.19 -40.59 10.02
C LEU A 155 -23.16 -40.03 11.06
N LEU A 156 -23.86 -38.94 10.76
CA LEU A 156 -24.88 -38.37 11.63
C LEU A 156 -26.06 -39.33 11.82
N ARG A 157 -26.52 -39.99 10.74
CA ARG A 157 -27.59 -41.00 10.80
C ARG A 157 -27.17 -42.23 11.61
N ARG A 158 -25.91 -42.67 11.50
CA ARG A 158 -25.39 -43.76 12.35
C ARG A 158 -25.33 -43.37 13.83
N ALA A 159 -25.00 -42.12 14.13
CA ALA A 159 -24.93 -41.62 15.50
C ALA A 159 -26.33 -41.38 16.12
N ARG A 160 -27.33 -41.00 15.30
CA ARG A 160 -28.72 -40.77 15.70
C ARG A 160 -29.70 -41.43 14.71
N PRO A 161 -29.84 -42.76 14.78
CA PRO A 161 -30.71 -43.50 13.87
C PRO A 161 -32.21 -43.25 14.13
N ASP A 162 -32.53 -42.71 15.30
CA ASP A 162 -33.87 -42.35 15.74
C ASP A 162 -34.40 -41.05 15.10
N LEU A 163 -33.53 -40.26 14.46
CA LEU A 163 -33.90 -38.98 13.85
C LEU A 163 -34.06 -39.12 12.34
N GLU A 164 -35.27 -38.86 11.84
CA GLU A 164 -35.51 -38.72 10.41
C GLU A 164 -35.10 -37.32 9.92
N PRO A 165 -34.26 -37.20 8.88
CA PRO A 165 -33.90 -35.90 8.31
C PRO A 165 -35.11 -35.23 7.66
N GLY A 166 -35.47 -34.04 8.13
CA GLY A 166 -36.46 -33.20 7.47
C GLY A 166 -35.87 -32.47 6.24
N TYR A 167 -36.73 -32.11 5.29
CA TYR A 167 -36.34 -31.26 4.16
C TYR A 167 -36.62 -29.78 4.44
N GLY A 168 -35.69 -28.92 4.03
CA GLY A 168 -35.82 -27.46 4.12
C GLY A 168 -35.11 -26.87 5.33
N VAL A 169 -34.39 -25.76 5.12
CA VAL A 169 -33.68 -25.02 6.16
C VAL A 169 -34.52 -23.83 6.61
N ASP A 170 -34.72 -23.69 7.91
CA ASP A 170 -35.52 -22.61 8.48
C ASP A 170 -34.68 -21.35 8.66
N ASN A 171 -34.95 -20.36 7.81
CA ASN A 171 -34.22 -19.09 7.81
C ASN A 171 -34.80 -18.06 8.81
N ALA A 172 -35.95 -18.34 9.43
CA ALA A 172 -36.57 -17.42 10.38
C ALA A 172 -35.85 -17.42 11.74
N LEU A 173 -35.18 -18.52 12.08
CA LEU A 173 -34.50 -18.69 13.37
C LEU A 173 -32.98 -18.63 13.23
N PRO A 174 -32.28 -17.92 14.13
CA PRO A 174 -30.84 -17.75 14.06
C PRO A 174 -30.12 -19.09 14.30
N ALA A 175 -29.25 -19.46 13.36
CA ALA A 175 -28.36 -20.62 13.48
C ALA A 175 -26.90 -20.19 13.53
N ARG A 176 -26.08 -20.95 14.26
CA ARG A 176 -24.63 -20.74 14.32
C ARG A 176 -24.00 -21.37 13.07
N ASP A 177 -23.54 -20.52 12.18
CA ASP A 177 -22.81 -20.92 10.98
C ASP A 177 -21.37 -21.35 11.33
N HIS A 178 -21.03 -22.60 11.03
CA HIS A 178 -19.67 -23.14 11.17
C HIS A 178 -18.88 -23.15 9.85
N THR A 179 -19.58 -22.81 8.76
CA THR A 179 -19.05 -22.64 7.40
C THR A 179 -19.53 -21.29 6.83
N PRO A 180 -18.81 -20.69 5.87
CA PRO A 180 -19.14 -19.37 5.34
C PRO A 180 -20.57 -19.30 4.78
N ARG A 181 -21.28 -18.21 5.09
CA ARG A 181 -22.52 -17.86 4.41
C ARG A 181 -22.20 -17.15 3.11
N LEU A 182 -22.40 -17.84 1.99
CA LEU A 182 -22.22 -17.27 0.65
C LEU A 182 -23.46 -16.45 0.23
N GLY A 183 -23.66 -15.30 0.86
CA GLY A 183 -24.66 -14.30 0.48
C GLY A 183 -24.05 -13.01 -0.05
N VAL A 184 -24.90 -12.03 -0.39
CA VAL A 184 -24.49 -10.71 -0.90
C VAL A 184 -23.43 -10.02 -0.02
N PRO A 185 -23.56 -9.95 1.33
CA PRO A 185 -22.54 -9.33 2.16
C PRO A 185 -21.17 -10.00 2.05
N GLY A 186 -21.14 -11.33 1.97
CA GLY A 186 -19.89 -12.07 1.79
C GLY A 186 -19.26 -11.81 0.42
N GLY A 187 -20.09 -11.65 -0.63
CA GLY A 187 -19.61 -11.33 -1.97
C GLY A 187 -18.98 -9.94 -2.03
N LEU A 188 -19.62 -8.95 -1.41
CA LEU A 188 -19.09 -7.58 -1.32
C LEU A 188 -17.77 -7.54 -0.52
N VAL A 189 -17.66 -8.30 0.58
CA VAL A 189 -16.39 -8.44 1.31
C VAL A 189 -15.31 -9.04 0.43
N GLY A 190 -15.63 -10.08 -0.35
CA GLY A 190 -14.69 -10.65 -1.30
C GLY A 190 -14.27 -9.66 -2.41
N ALA A 191 -15.20 -8.88 -2.94
CA ALA A 191 -14.91 -7.85 -3.95
C ALA A 191 -14.00 -6.76 -3.39
N PHE A 192 -14.26 -6.35 -2.14
CA PHE A 192 -13.41 -5.44 -1.40
C PHE A 192 -11.99 -6.00 -1.24
N VAL A 193 -11.83 -7.27 -0.82
CA VAL A 193 -10.49 -7.89 -0.68
C VAL A 193 -9.76 -7.97 -2.01
N ILE A 194 -10.44 -8.26 -3.13
CA ILE A 194 -9.80 -8.26 -4.46
C ILE A 194 -9.32 -6.85 -4.82
N THR A 195 -10.19 -5.85 -4.66
CA THR A 195 -9.87 -4.45 -4.97
C THR A 195 -8.73 -3.94 -4.10
N TRP A 196 -8.79 -4.22 -2.81
CA TRP A 196 -7.72 -3.95 -1.85
C TRP A 196 -6.40 -4.56 -2.31
N GLY A 197 -6.38 -5.85 -2.67
CA GLY A 197 -5.16 -6.52 -3.11
C GLY A 197 -4.53 -5.88 -4.34
N LEU A 198 -5.33 -5.45 -5.30
CA LEU A 198 -4.86 -4.72 -6.49
C LEU A 198 -4.24 -3.35 -6.12
N VAL A 199 -4.91 -2.59 -5.26
CA VAL A 199 -4.42 -1.28 -4.79
C VAL A 199 -3.13 -1.45 -3.97
N ALA A 200 -3.11 -2.41 -3.05
CA ALA A 200 -1.94 -2.74 -2.23
C ALA A 200 -0.74 -3.09 -3.11
N LEU A 201 -0.91 -3.97 -4.10
CA LEU A 201 0.16 -4.32 -5.04
C LEU A 201 0.61 -3.14 -5.90
N HIS A 202 -0.33 -2.32 -6.38
CA HIS A 202 0.02 -1.14 -7.17
C HIS A 202 0.85 -0.14 -6.35
N LEU A 203 0.42 0.17 -5.13
CA LEU A 203 1.15 1.07 -4.22
C LEU A 203 2.49 0.48 -3.76
N GLY A 204 2.56 -0.84 -3.57
CA GLY A 204 3.81 -1.54 -3.29
C GLY A 204 4.79 -1.46 -4.48
N ALA A 205 4.30 -1.61 -5.71
CA ALA A 205 5.13 -1.45 -6.91
C ALA A 205 5.69 -0.02 -7.04
N GLN A 206 4.92 1.01 -6.65
CA GLN A 206 5.42 2.39 -6.62
C GLN A 206 6.63 2.57 -5.69
N LEU A 207 6.75 1.77 -4.62
CA LEU A 207 7.90 1.84 -3.71
C LEU A 207 9.19 1.34 -4.38
N GLY A 208 9.11 0.53 -5.44
CA GLY A 208 10.28 0.17 -6.24
C GLY A 208 10.90 1.36 -6.97
N ASP A 209 10.15 2.45 -7.15
CA ASP A 209 10.59 3.67 -7.83
C ASP A 209 11.02 4.79 -6.86
N LEU A 210 11.24 4.49 -5.57
CA LEU A 210 11.62 5.48 -4.54
C LEU A 210 12.84 6.33 -4.91
N ASP A 211 13.82 5.77 -5.60
CA ASP A 211 15.04 6.49 -6.01
C ASP A 211 15.02 6.93 -7.48
N ARG A 212 13.91 6.69 -8.19
CA ARG A 212 13.77 7.10 -9.58
C ARG A 212 13.34 8.55 -9.67
N LEU A 213 14.33 9.43 -9.76
CA LEU A 213 14.14 10.87 -9.88
C LEU A 213 13.64 11.30 -11.28
N GLN A 214 12.91 12.42 -11.34
CA GLN A 214 12.53 13.07 -12.60
C GLN A 214 13.72 13.74 -13.29
N SER A 215 14.73 14.12 -12.50
CA SER A 215 15.95 14.76 -12.95
C SER A 215 17.16 13.86 -12.74
N ARG A 216 18.25 14.17 -13.46
CA ARG A 216 19.54 13.50 -13.27
C ARG A 216 20.09 13.74 -11.85
N THR A 217 20.81 12.76 -11.33
CA THR A 217 21.60 12.87 -10.10
C THR A 217 23.02 13.34 -10.42
N TYR A 218 23.65 14.00 -9.46
CA TYR A 218 25.00 14.55 -9.62
C TYR A 218 25.92 14.16 -8.46
N ASP A 219 27.21 14.11 -8.75
CA ASP A 219 28.27 13.81 -7.78
C ASP A 219 28.50 15.05 -6.90
N PRO A 220 28.30 14.95 -5.57
CA PRO A 220 28.46 16.09 -4.67
C PRO A 220 29.89 16.63 -4.65
N ASP A 221 30.92 15.80 -4.84
CA ASP A 221 32.32 16.26 -4.80
C ASP A 221 32.66 17.09 -6.05
N ARG A 222 32.07 16.76 -7.20
CA ARG A 222 32.16 17.58 -8.41
C ARG A 222 31.45 18.91 -8.25
N ALA A 223 30.26 18.91 -7.66
CA ALA A 223 29.52 20.14 -7.38
C ALA A 223 30.30 21.07 -6.42
N VAL A 224 30.86 20.53 -5.33
CA VAL A 224 31.73 21.31 -4.41
C VAL A 224 32.96 21.85 -5.15
N THR A 225 33.60 21.04 -5.99
CA THR A 225 34.76 21.46 -6.77
C THR A 225 34.41 22.61 -7.73
N ALA A 226 33.28 22.53 -8.43
CA ALA A 226 32.81 23.58 -9.33
C ALA A 226 32.54 24.89 -8.57
N LEU A 227 31.85 24.82 -7.42
CA LEU A 227 31.61 25.97 -6.55
C LEU A 227 32.91 26.61 -6.05
N ARG A 228 33.86 25.81 -5.57
CA ARG A 228 35.15 26.32 -5.06
C ARG A 228 36.02 26.98 -6.14
N ARG A 229 35.96 26.50 -7.38
CA ARG A 229 36.67 27.16 -8.50
C ARG A 229 36.17 28.58 -8.68
N VAL A 230 34.86 28.78 -8.62
CA VAL A 230 34.25 30.12 -8.70
C VAL A 230 34.67 30.98 -7.51
N ALA A 231 34.63 30.44 -6.28
CA ALA A 231 35.04 31.18 -5.08
C ALA A 231 36.53 31.61 -5.12
N THR A 232 37.40 30.77 -5.68
CA THR A 232 38.84 31.09 -5.79
C THR A 232 39.11 32.20 -6.81
N PHE A 233 38.33 32.26 -7.89
CA PHE A 233 38.52 33.24 -8.95
C PHE A 233 37.97 34.63 -8.61
N ALA A 234 36.90 34.71 -7.81
CA ALA A 234 36.21 35.98 -7.54
C ALA A 234 36.98 36.92 -6.58
N GLU A 235 37.94 36.41 -5.81
CA GLU A 235 38.70 37.09 -4.73
C GLU A 235 37.83 37.77 -3.65
N PRO A 236 37.97 37.41 -2.36
CA PRO A 236 37.11 37.94 -1.31
C PRO A 236 37.36 39.42 -1.11
N ALA A 237 36.29 40.18 -1.23
CA ALA A 237 36.43 41.61 -1.42
C ALA A 237 35.94 42.41 -0.19
N GLY A 238 35.37 41.72 0.80
CA GLY A 238 35.20 42.24 2.17
C GLY A 238 33.81 42.83 2.47
N VAL A 239 32.85 42.68 1.56
CA VAL A 239 31.44 43.08 1.77
C VAL A 239 30.53 41.86 1.72
N GLU A 240 29.75 41.62 2.78
CA GLU A 240 28.75 40.56 2.82
C GLU A 240 27.53 40.92 1.98
N LEU A 241 27.19 40.08 1.00
CA LEU A 241 25.94 40.20 0.26
C LEU A 241 24.81 39.46 1.00
N PRO A 242 23.62 40.08 1.16
CA PRO A 242 22.45 39.39 1.68
C PRO A 242 22.12 38.18 0.82
N HIS A 243 21.99 37.02 1.44
CA HIS A 243 21.67 35.78 0.75
C HIS A 243 20.79 34.87 1.60
N VAL A 244 20.01 34.04 0.92
CA VAL A 244 19.19 33.01 1.54
C VAL A 244 19.58 31.67 0.94
N VAL A 245 19.98 30.74 1.80
CA VAL A 245 20.21 29.34 1.43
C VAL A 245 18.92 28.57 1.63
N GLU A 246 18.47 27.90 0.59
CA GLU A 246 17.27 27.08 0.57
C GLU A 246 17.61 25.63 0.19
N GLN A 247 16.90 24.71 0.82
CA GLN A 247 17.00 23.28 0.56
C GLN A 247 15.64 22.76 0.12
N GLU A 248 15.58 22.20 -1.09
CA GLU A 248 14.36 21.62 -1.65
C GLU A 248 14.52 20.13 -1.93
N ARG A 249 13.47 19.34 -1.67
CA ARG A 249 13.47 17.92 -1.99
C ARG A 249 13.27 17.69 -3.49
N CYS A 250 14.05 16.79 -4.06
CA CYS A 250 13.96 16.47 -5.48
C CYS A 250 12.70 15.67 -5.84
N GLY A 251 12.15 15.95 -7.03
CA GLY A 251 10.97 15.27 -7.56
C GLY A 251 11.25 13.84 -8.03
N ARG A 252 10.31 12.93 -7.71
CA ARG A 252 10.28 11.53 -8.18
C ARG A 252 9.35 11.35 -9.36
N VAL A 253 9.57 10.32 -10.19
CA VAL A 253 8.70 10.01 -11.36
C VAL A 253 7.24 9.80 -10.93
N ASN A 254 6.99 9.32 -9.72
CA ASN A 254 5.68 9.07 -9.14
C ASN A 254 5.35 10.00 -7.94
N SER A 255 5.81 11.26 -8.00
CA SER A 255 5.64 12.26 -6.94
C SER A 255 4.17 12.55 -6.54
N VAL A 256 3.21 12.22 -7.40
CA VAL A 256 1.77 12.27 -7.07
C VAL A 256 1.44 11.37 -5.88
N VAL A 257 2.01 10.16 -5.85
CA VAL A 257 1.73 9.14 -4.83
C VAL A 257 2.74 9.22 -3.69
N LEU A 258 4.03 9.35 -4.00
CA LEU A 258 5.11 9.31 -3.00
C LEU A 258 5.50 10.69 -2.45
N GLY A 259 5.12 11.77 -3.13
CA GLY A 259 5.69 13.10 -2.84
C GLY A 259 7.15 13.23 -3.30
N PRO A 260 7.83 14.31 -2.88
CA PRO A 260 9.26 14.50 -3.11
C PRO A 260 10.12 13.45 -2.37
N SER A 261 11.36 13.26 -2.83
CA SER A 261 12.29 12.33 -2.20
C SER A 261 12.85 12.90 -0.88
N PRO A 262 12.91 12.11 0.21
CA PRO A 262 13.63 12.50 1.43
C PRO A 262 15.15 12.30 1.31
N HIS A 263 15.61 11.47 0.36
CA HIS A 263 17.03 11.10 0.18
C HIS A 263 17.79 11.99 -0.78
N TRP A 264 17.07 12.79 -1.57
CA TRP A 264 17.65 13.57 -2.66
C TRP A 264 17.16 15.00 -2.57
N VAL A 265 18.10 15.95 -2.54
CA VAL A 265 17.82 17.36 -2.36
C VAL A 265 18.56 18.19 -3.38
N ARG A 266 18.03 19.38 -3.64
CA ARG A 266 18.68 20.48 -4.32
C ARG A 266 18.96 21.53 -3.26
N VAL A 267 20.19 22.04 -3.25
CA VAL A 267 20.56 23.18 -2.44
C VAL A 267 20.71 24.38 -3.37
N SER A 268 20.18 25.52 -2.97
CA SER A 268 20.34 26.77 -3.70
C SER A 268 20.62 27.92 -2.77
N THR A 269 21.35 28.92 -3.26
CA THR A 269 21.48 30.21 -2.62
C THR A 269 20.97 31.29 -3.55
N THR A 270 20.16 32.21 -3.03
CA THR A 270 19.74 33.40 -3.75
C THR A 270 20.34 34.62 -3.07
N VAL A 271 21.11 35.39 -3.85
CA VAL A 271 21.70 36.66 -3.47
C VAL A 271 20.87 37.78 -4.10
N GLU A 272 20.37 38.70 -3.26
CA GLU A 272 19.56 39.81 -3.73
C GLU A 272 19.97 41.12 -3.05
N ASP A 273 20.41 42.08 -3.87
CA ASP A 273 20.68 43.46 -3.44
C ASP A 273 20.05 44.44 -4.44
N ARG A 274 18.84 44.91 -4.09
CA ARG A 274 18.08 45.89 -4.88
C ARG A 274 18.65 47.32 -4.79
N GLY A 275 19.52 47.58 -3.82
CA GLY A 275 20.17 48.88 -3.63
C GLY A 275 21.48 49.01 -4.40
N MET A 276 22.02 47.91 -4.91
CA MET A 276 23.24 47.90 -5.71
C MET A 276 23.08 48.73 -6.99
N ALA A 277 24.08 49.56 -7.31
CA ALA A 277 24.11 50.28 -8.57
C ALA A 277 24.19 49.30 -9.74
N ASP A 278 23.45 49.56 -10.83
CA ASP A 278 23.36 48.63 -11.97
C ASP A 278 24.72 48.33 -12.62
N ALA A 279 25.66 49.30 -12.60
CA ALA A 279 27.02 49.10 -13.08
C ALA A 279 27.82 48.12 -12.21
N ASP A 280 27.69 48.22 -10.89
CA ASP A 280 28.33 47.29 -9.93
C ASP A 280 27.71 45.89 -10.07
N ALA A 281 26.38 45.83 -10.19
CA ALA A 281 25.67 44.57 -10.39
C ALA A 281 26.13 43.88 -11.68
N GLU A 282 26.29 44.63 -12.78
CA GLU A 282 26.77 44.06 -14.03
C GLU A 282 28.26 43.66 -13.98
N ALA A 283 29.08 44.38 -13.21
CA ALA A 283 30.46 43.97 -12.94
C ALA A 283 30.52 42.61 -12.22
N VAL A 284 29.70 42.41 -11.18
CA VAL A 284 29.57 41.14 -10.46
C VAL A 284 29.07 40.02 -11.39
N ARG A 285 28.03 40.28 -12.19
CA ARG A 285 27.54 39.30 -13.17
C ARG A 285 28.61 38.92 -14.17
N THR A 286 29.39 39.88 -14.67
CA THR A 286 30.46 39.67 -15.64
C THR A 286 31.60 38.84 -15.04
N ALA A 287 32.03 39.16 -13.82
CA ALA A 287 33.03 38.38 -13.09
C ALA A 287 32.56 36.94 -12.88
N LEU A 288 31.30 36.72 -12.49
CA LEU A 288 30.75 35.37 -12.32
C LEU A 288 30.69 34.60 -13.64
N ARG A 289 30.28 35.24 -14.75
CA ARG A 289 30.29 34.60 -16.07
C ARG A 289 31.69 34.13 -16.44
N ALA A 290 32.70 34.99 -16.25
CA ALA A 290 34.09 34.63 -16.51
C ALA A 290 34.57 33.47 -15.61
N ALA A 291 34.30 33.55 -14.30
CA ALA A 291 34.69 32.54 -13.32
C ALA A 291 34.06 31.17 -13.58
N ALA A 292 32.78 31.16 -13.97
CA ALA A 292 32.03 29.95 -14.27
C ALA A 292 32.25 29.45 -15.70
N GLY A 293 33.07 30.13 -16.52
CA GLY A 293 33.29 29.77 -17.92
C GLY A 293 32.03 29.87 -18.79
N LEU A 294 31.09 30.74 -18.41
CA LEU A 294 29.85 30.96 -19.13
C LEU A 294 30.09 31.90 -20.32
N ASP A 295 29.54 31.51 -21.46
CA ASP A 295 29.53 32.32 -22.68
C ASP A 295 28.75 33.62 -22.42
N PRO A 296 29.36 34.81 -22.62
CA PRO A 296 28.74 36.10 -22.35
C PRO A 296 27.48 36.36 -23.18
N ASP A 297 27.33 35.69 -24.33
CA ASP A 297 26.22 35.87 -25.27
C ASP A 297 25.13 34.79 -25.16
N ARG A 298 25.34 33.72 -24.37
CA ARG A 298 24.34 32.67 -24.13
C ARG A 298 23.71 32.81 -22.74
N GLY A 299 22.39 32.74 -22.72
CA GLY A 299 21.53 33.18 -21.63
C GLY A 299 21.74 32.57 -20.23
N TYR A 300 20.96 33.14 -19.32
CA TYR A 300 21.03 33.21 -17.87
C TYR A 300 20.74 31.91 -17.08
N GLY A 301 21.18 30.74 -17.52
CA GLY A 301 20.88 29.51 -16.76
C GLY A 301 21.53 28.28 -17.35
N ARG A 302 22.77 27.98 -16.95
CA ARG A 302 23.44 26.78 -17.44
C ARG A 302 24.31 26.12 -16.38
N ASP A 303 24.36 24.79 -16.47
CA ASP A 303 25.39 23.92 -15.92
C ASP A 303 26.65 24.05 -16.79
N PRO A 304 27.69 24.79 -16.34
CA PRO A 304 28.78 25.23 -17.22
C PRO A 304 29.66 24.07 -17.68
N ASP A 305 29.82 23.04 -16.86
CA ASP A 305 30.58 21.84 -17.20
C ASP A 305 29.70 20.66 -17.65
N GLY A 306 28.37 20.76 -17.47
CA GLY A 306 27.40 19.74 -17.88
C GLY A 306 27.48 18.44 -17.07
N GLU A 307 28.32 18.44 -16.03
CA GLU A 307 28.67 17.26 -15.24
C GLU A 307 28.55 17.48 -13.74
N SER A 308 28.72 18.73 -13.25
CA SER A 308 28.59 19.08 -11.85
C SER A 308 27.14 19.29 -11.41
N GLY A 309 26.26 19.63 -12.36
CA GLY A 309 24.87 19.97 -12.08
C GLY A 309 24.70 21.34 -11.42
N VAL A 310 25.77 22.14 -11.28
CA VAL A 310 25.69 23.47 -10.67
C VAL A 310 25.21 24.47 -11.71
N THR A 311 24.05 25.07 -11.48
CA THR A 311 23.47 26.05 -12.39
C THR A 311 23.50 27.45 -11.80
N TYR A 312 23.86 28.43 -12.62
CA TYR A 312 23.89 29.84 -12.26
C TYR A 312 22.79 30.57 -13.02
N ASN A 313 21.85 31.17 -12.28
CA ASN A 313 20.81 32.03 -12.83
C ASN A 313 21.10 33.50 -12.50
N LEU A 314 21.47 34.24 -13.53
CA LEU A 314 21.97 35.62 -13.48
C LEU A 314 20.88 36.59 -13.97
N ASN A 315 19.81 36.81 -13.23
CA ASN A 315 18.72 37.66 -13.71
C ASN A 315 19.19 39.10 -13.98
N GLY A 316 18.89 39.60 -15.17
CA GLY A 316 19.05 41.01 -15.54
C GLY A 316 17.93 41.87 -14.94
N GLY A 317 18.25 43.08 -14.48
CA GLY A 317 17.28 43.97 -13.83
C GLY A 317 17.97 45.05 -13.00
N ARG A 318 17.18 45.78 -12.20
CA ARG A 318 17.69 46.77 -11.23
C ARG A 318 18.40 46.06 -10.07
N GLY A 319 19.62 46.49 -9.76
CA GLY A 319 20.44 45.89 -8.72
C GLY A 319 20.92 44.48 -9.06
N LEU A 320 21.26 43.69 -8.05
CA LEU A 320 21.79 42.33 -8.19
C LEU A 320 20.74 41.29 -7.78
N THR A 321 20.51 40.30 -8.63
CA THR A 321 19.78 39.07 -8.29
C THR A 321 20.48 37.89 -8.93
N LEU A 322 21.03 37.01 -8.11
CA LEU A 322 21.77 35.83 -8.51
C LEU A 322 21.22 34.62 -7.75
N THR A 323 20.88 33.56 -8.47
CA THR A 323 20.58 32.26 -7.85
C THR A 323 21.60 31.24 -8.32
N VAL A 324 22.26 30.58 -7.37
CA VAL A 324 23.13 29.43 -7.64
C VAL A 324 22.47 28.20 -7.06
N SER A 325 22.26 27.16 -7.86
CA SER A 325 21.62 25.93 -7.40
C SER A 325 22.38 24.70 -7.84
N THR A 326 22.37 23.67 -7.00
CA THR A 326 22.90 22.35 -7.35
C THR A 326 21.88 21.54 -8.13
N GLY A 327 22.36 20.49 -8.79
CA GLY A 327 21.51 19.39 -9.22
C GLY A 327 21.01 18.59 -8.01
N CYS A 328 20.26 17.53 -8.29
CA CYS A 328 19.86 16.60 -7.24
C CYS A 328 21.05 15.80 -6.73
N VAL A 329 21.34 15.97 -5.44
CA VAL A 329 22.43 15.32 -4.72
C VAL A 329 21.88 14.54 -3.51
N PRO A 330 22.65 13.61 -2.95
CA PRO A 330 22.27 12.94 -1.70
C PRO A 330 22.04 13.94 -0.56
N ALA A 331 20.98 13.73 0.23
CA ALA A 331 20.55 14.64 1.29
C ALA A 331 21.62 14.85 2.38
N ASP A 332 22.40 13.83 2.68
CA ASP A 332 23.53 13.87 3.63
C ASP A 332 24.68 14.78 3.18
N SER A 333 24.73 15.13 1.89
CA SER A 333 25.74 16.02 1.32
C SER A 333 25.33 17.49 1.37
N ALA A 334 24.09 17.81 1.76
CA ALA A 334 23.59 19.18 1.80
C ALA A 334 24.47 20.14 2.63
N PRO A 335 24.89 19.82 3.87
CA PRO A 335 25.67 20.76 4.69
C PRO A 335 27.01 21.17 4.04
N ARG A 336 27.63 20.24 3.30
CA ARG A 336 28.89 20.52 2.59
C ARG A 336 28.68 21.46 1.41
N LEU A 337 27.56 21.31 0.70
CA LEU A 337 27.20 22.16 -0.43
C LEU A 337 26.72 23.54 0.01
N GLU A 338 25.99 23.63 1.11
CA GLU A 338 25.62 24.90 1.76
C GLU A 338 26.87 25.70 2.12
N ALA A 339 27.87 25.07 2.74
CA ALA A 339 29.15 25.71 3.05
C ALA A 339 29.89 26.18 1.78
N ALA A 340 29.94 25.36 0.73
CA ALA A 340 30.56 25.74 -0.54
C ALA A 340 29.81 26.89 -1.25
N LEU A 341 28.48 26.93 -1.16
CA LEU A 341 27.68 28.04 -1.68
C LEU A 341 27.93 29.33 -0.88
N ALA A 342 28.06 29.24 0.44
CA ALA A 342 28.42 30.38 1.28
C ALA A 342 29.82 30.93 0.95
N GLU A 343 30.80 30.04 0.69
CA GLU A 343 32.13 30.44 0.19
C GLU A 343 32.03 31.19 -1.14
N VAL A 344 31.17 30.75 -2.07
CA VAL A 344 30.93 31.46 -3.34
C VAL A 344 30.32 32.84 -3.10
N VAL A 345 29.31 32.96 -2.25
CA VAL A 345 28.68 34.26 -1.95
C VAL A 345 29.68 35.23 -1.30
N ALA A 346 30.50 34.74 -0.36
CA ALA A 346 31.52 35.55 0.31
C ALA A 346 32.61 36.04 -0.67
N ALA A 347 33.01 35.18 -1.61
CA ALA A 347 33.97 35.54 -2.65
C ALA A 347 33.41 36.54 -3.67
N LEU A 348 32.09 36.62 -3.85
CA LEU A 348 31.42 37.58 -4.73
C LEU A 348 31.17 38.96 -4.11
N GLY A 349 31.57 39.18 -2.86
CA GLY A 349 31.56 40.51 -2.23
C GLY A 349 32.32 41.56 -3.07
N ARG A 350 32.12 42.86 -2.81
CA ARG A 350 32.75 43.98 -3.57
C ARG A 350 34.20 44.26 -3.21
N ALA A 351 35.07 44.57 -4.18
CA ALA A 351 36.44 45.07 -3.96
C ALA A 351 36.48 46.59 -3.82
#